data_AF-K6U820-F1
#
_entry.id   AF-K6U820-F1
#
_cell.length_a   1.000
_cell.length_b   1.000
_cell.length_c   1.000
_cell.angle_alpha   90.00
_cell.angle_beta   90.00
_cell.angle_gamma   90.00
#
_symmetry.space_group_name_H-M   'P 1'
#
loop_
_entity.id
_entity.type
_entity.pdbx_description
1 polymer ?
#
loop_
_entity_poly.entity_id
_entity_poly.type
_entity_poly.pdbx_seq_one_letter_code
_entity_poly.pdbx_strand_id
1 'polypeptide(L)'
;MVSTIICPRCKTKNSKKAEICYKCKTSLKPNKKPDKKNFLSFNTNSRFDLKIILVGIVLFVICNVLFLNIVYDYAMLVSGFAIMLFLYVLFKYYSPPDDSTNMKKIGYKVILYYLIIVVVGVVILLTFHIY
;
A
#
# COMPACT_ATOMS: atom_id res chain seq x y z
N MET A 1 -4.09 40.02 17.07
CA MET A 1 -5.23 39.07 17.08
C MET A 1 -4.71 37.64 17.07
N VAL A 2 -4.88 36.87 18.15
CA VAL A 2 -4.45 35.47 18.23
C VAL A 2 -5.46 34.62 17.46
N SER A 3 -5.05 34.05 16.33
CA SER A 3 -5.91 33.15 15.55
C SER A 3 -6.27 31.91 16.38
N THR A 4 -7.55 31.60 16.52
CA THR A 4 -8.08 30.46 17.32
C THR A 4 -8.79 29.44 16.43
N ILE A 5 -8.77 28.16 16.83
CA ILE A 5 -9.52 27.07 16.19
C ILE A 5 -10.61 26.60 17.17
N ILE A 6 -11.81 26.38 16.67
CA ILE A 6 -12.95 25.88 17.46
C ILE A 6 -12.95 24.36 17.42
N CYS A 7 -13.04 23.71 18.59
CA CYS A 7 -13.18 22.25 18.64
C CYS A 7 -14.53 21.81 18.07
N PRO A 8 -14.58 20.85 17.12
CA PRO A 8 -15.83 20.41 16.51
C PRO A 8 -16.76 19.66 17.49
N ARG A 9 -16.22 19.08 18.58
CA ARG A 9 -17.03 18.36 19.58
C ARG A 9 -17.52 19.23 20.72
N CYS A 10 -16.63 20.01 21.34
CA CYS A 10 -16.95 20.74 22.57
C CYS A 10 -17.06 22.27 22.37
N LYS A 11 -17.00 22.75 21.11
CA LYS A 11 -17.08 24.18 20.71
C LYS A 11 -16.10 25.11 21.42
N THR A 12 -15.08 24.56 22.07
CA THR A 12 -14.12 25.32 22.87
C THR A 12 -13.05 25.93 21.97
N LYS A 13 -12.66 27.19 22.24
CA LYS A 13 -11.63 27.92 21.47
C LYS A 13 -10.24 27.48 21.90
N ASN A 14 -9.50 26.86 21.00
CA ASN A 14 -8.11 26.44 21.22
C ASN A 14 -7.16 27.32 20.40
N SER A 15 -5.87 27.34 20.77
CA SER A 15 -4.82 27.96 19.95
C SER A 15 -4.78 27.32 18.56
N LYS A 16 -4.50 28.11 17.51
CA LYS A 16 -4.38 27.58 16.13
C LYS A 16 -3.27 26.53 15.97
N LYS A 17 -2.30 26.50 16.88
CA LYS A 17 -1.23 25.49 16.91
C LYS A 17 -1.59 24.23 17.73
N ALA A 18 -2.71 24.24 18.47
CA ALA A 18 -3.08 23.12 19.32
C ALA A 18 -3.58 21.93 18.47
N GLU A 19 -2.96 20.76 18.66
CA GLU A 19 -3.37 19.52 18.00
C GLU A 19 -4.46 18.81 18.80
N ILE A 20 -4.49 19.03 20.12
CA ILE A 20 -5.42 18.42 21.06
C ILE A 20 -6.22 19.54 21.73
N CYS A 21 -7.53 19.33 21.89
CA CYS A 21 -8.35 20.27 22.64
C CYS A 21 -8.01 20.22 24.14
N TYR A 22 -7.74 21.37 24.75
CA TYR A 22 -7.39 21.43 26.19
C TYR A 22 -8.53 20.95 27.11
N LYS A 23 -9.79 21.07 26.66
CA LYS A 23 -10.97 20.72 27.46
C LYS A 23 -11.39 19.25 27.31
N CYS A 24 -11.53 18.77 26.07
CA CYS A 24 -12.06 17.42 25.80
C CYS A 24 -10.99 16.40 25.42
N LYS A 25 -9.70 16.80 25.42
CA LYS A 25 -8.54 15.97 25.04
C LYS A 25 -8.66 15.27 23.68
N THR A 26 -9.58 15.72 22.82
CA THR A 26 -9.82 15.15 21.50
C THR A 26 -8.96 15.86 20.45
N SER A 27 -8.48 15.12 19.44
CA SER A 27 -7.73 15.70 18.32
C SER A 27 -8.58 16.75 17.58
N LEU A 28 -8.00 17.92 17.33
CA LEU A 28 -8.61 19.06 16.63
C LEU A 28 -8.42 18.98 15.11
N LYS A 29 -7.41 18.24 14.64
CA LYS A 29 -7.19 18.00 13.22
C LYS A 29 -7.87 16.68 12.86
N PRO A 30 -8.88 16.65 11.96
CA PRO A 30 -9.22 15.40 11.30
C PRO A 30 -7.95 14.90 10.63
N ASN A 31 -7.60 13.63 10.85
CA ASN A 31 -6.42 12.98 10.28
C ASN A 31 -6.04 13.64 8.97
N LYS A 32 -4.91 14.34 8.95
CA LYS A 32 -4.30 14.80 7.71
C LYS A 32 -4.25 13.55 6.86
N LYS A 33 -5.13 13.44 5.85
CA LYS A 33 -4.95 12.43 4.79
C LYS A 33 -3.48 12.58 4.40
N PRO A 34 -2.70 11.49 4.38
CA PRO A 34 -1.27 11.60 4.13
C PRO A 34 -1.10 12.22 2.75
N ASP A 35 -0.91 13.53 2.73
CA ASP A 35 -0.43 14.35 1.62
C ASP A 35 1.06 14.05 1.52
N LYS A 36 1.37 12.80 1.18
CA LYS A 36 2.65 12.47 0.59
C LYS A 36 2.34 12.28 -0.87
N LYS A 37 3.09 13.01 -1.70
CA LYS A 37 3.39 12.63 -3.09
C LYS A 37 4.00 11.22 -3.08
N ASN A 38 3.17 10.20 -2.83
CA ASN A 38 3.55 8.81 -2.86
C ASN A 38 3.33 8.34 -4.29
N PHE A 39 4.42 8.00 -4.97
CA PHE A 39 4.41 7.47 -6.33
C PHE A 39 3.53 6.20 -6.46
N LEU A 40 3.26 5.55 -5.33
CA LEU A 40 2.50 4.30 -5.15
C LEU A 40 1.14 4.51 -4.44
N SER A 41 0.44 5.63 -4.66
CA SER A 41 -0.90 5.82 -4.09
C SER A 41 -1.88 4.77 -4.62
N PHE A 42 -2.46 3.96 -3.72
CA PHE A 42 -3.52 3.01 -4.05
C PHE A 42 -4.81 3.79 -4.25
N ASN A 43 -5.39 3.70 -5.45
CA ASN A 43 -6.72 4.25 -5.69
C ASN A 43 -7.74 3.15 -5.43
N THR A 44 -8.33 3.14 -4.24
CA THR A 44 -9.36 2.16 -3.86
C THR A 44 -10.57 2.15 -4.80
N ASN A 45 -10.85 3.27 -5.49
CA ASN A 45 -11.92 3.40 -6.49
C ASN A 45 -11.49 2.97 -7.91
N SER A 46 -10.19 2.82 -8.19
CA SER A 46 -9.70 2.30 -9.48
C SER A 46 -9.98 0.80 -9.59
N ARG A 47 -10.35 0.33 -10.78
CA ARG A 47 -10.49 -1.12 -11.05
C ARG A 47 -9.13 -1.83 -11.04
N PHE A 48 -8.09 -1.18 -11.56
CA PHE A 48 -6.72 -1.71 -11.64
C PHE A 48 -5.70 -0.59 -11.44
N ASP A 49 -4.84 -0.74 -10.44
CA ASP A 49 -3.68 0.13 -10.25
C ASP A 49 -2.48 -0.45 -11.00
N LEU A 50 -2.41 -0.17 -12.31
CA LEU A 50 -1.33 -0.62 -13.20
C LEU A 50 0.07 -0.30 -12.67
N LYS A 51 0.23 0.81 -11.94
CA LYS A 51 1.52 1.18 -11.32
C LYS A 51 2.02 0.13 -10.35
N ILE A 52 1.12 -0.47 -9.57
CA ILE A 52 1.47 -1.46 -8.53
C ILE A 52 1.82 -2.78 -9.19
N ILE A 53 1.09 -3.15 -10.24
CA ILE A 53 1.39 -4.32 -11.06
C ILE A 53 2.76 -4.16 -11.72
N LEU A 54 3.03 -3.00 -12.35
CA LEU A 54 4.32 -2.72 -12.99
C LEU A 54 5.49 -2.80 -11.99
N VAL A 55 5.36 -2.14 -10.83
CA VAL A 55 6.37 -2.18 -9.78
C VAL A 55 6.55 -3.59 -9.23
N GLY A 56 5.45 -4.34 -9.07
CA GLY A 56 5.48 -5.73 -8.65
C GLY A 56 6.22 -6.64 -9.63
N ILE A 57 6.00 -6.48 -10.94
CA ILE A 57 6.71 -7.23 -11.99
C ILE A 57 8.21 -6.93 -11.96
N VAL A 58 8.57 -5.65 -11.90
CA VAL A 58 9.99 -5.25 -11.82
C VAL A 58 10.64 -5.86 -10.59
N LEU A 59 9.96 -5.82 -9.44
CA LEU A 59 10.44 -6.42 -8.19
C LEU A 59 10.56 -7.94 -8.29
N PHE A 60 9.61 -8.63 -8.96
CA PHE A 60 9.67 -10.07 -9.23
C PHE A 60 10.92 -10.46 -9.99
N VAL A 61 11.17 -9.77 -11.11
CA VAL A 61 12.26 -10.09 -12.01
C VAL A 61 13.59 -9.84 -11.30
N ILE A 62 13.76 -8.68 -10.65
CA ILE A 62 14.97 -8.36 -9.89
C ILE A 62 15.21 -9.39 -8.78
N CYS A 63 14.18 -9.76 -8.02
CA CYS A 63 14.32 -10.78 -6.99
C CYS A 63 14.77 -12.12 -7.61
N ASN A 64 14.15 -12.58 -8.70
CA ASN A 64 14.59 -13.81 -9.37
C ASN A 64 16.05 -13.73 -9.81
N VAL A 65 16.47 -12.66 -10.49
CA VAL A 65 17.87 -12.50 -10.93
C VAL A 65 18.86 -12.56 -9.77
N LEU A 66 18.54 -11.92 -8.64
CA LEU A 66 19.39 -11.95 -7.46
C LEU A 66 19.44 -13.35 -6.81
N PHE A 67 18.30 -14.03 -6.72
CA PHE A 67 18.21 -15.35 -6.08
C PHE A 67 18.72 -16.50 -6.95
N LEU A 68 18.71 -16.37 -8.29
CA LEU A 68 19.26 -17.38 -9.20
C LEU A 68 20.72 -17.73 -8.88
N ASN A 69 21.50 -16.74 -8.43
CA ASN A 69 22.92 -16.94 -8.08
C ASN A 69 23.14 -17.60 -6.71
N ILE A 70 22.11 -17.67 -5.86
CA ILE A 70 22.22 -18.19 -4.49
C ILE A 70 21.51 -19.54 -4.39
N VAL A 71 20.29 -19.61 -4.91
CA VAL A 71 19.38 -20.74 -4.75
C VAL A 71 18.54 -20.93 -6.02
N TYR A 72 19.12 -21.54 -7.05
CA TYR A 72 18.51 -21.71 -8.38
C TYR A 72 17.11 -22.33 -8.33
N ASP A 73 16.98 -23.52 -7.70
CA ASP A 73 15.73 -24.29 -7.68
C ASP A 73 14.58 -23.61 -6.90
N TYR A 74 14.93 -22.71 -5.98
CA TYR A 74 13.95 -22.04 -5.12
C TYR A 74 13.77 -20.55 -5.46
N ALA A 75 14.49 -20.01 -6.45
CA ALA A 75 14.46 -18.59 -6.80
C ALA A 75 13.04 -18.10 -7.14
N MET A 76 12.28 -18.90 -7.89
CA MET A 76 10.88 -18.59 -8.23
C MET A 76 9.96 -18.60 -7.00
N LEU A 77 10.17 -19.53 -6.07
CA LEU A 77 9.34 -19.65 -4.87
C LEU A 77 9.61 -18.48 -3.90
N VAL A 78 10.88 -18.16 -3.67
CA VAL A 78 11.30 -17.06 -2.79
C VAL A 78 10.86 -15.70 -3.34
N SER A 79 11.02 -15.48 -4.65
CA SER A 79 10.56 -14.25 -5.31
C SER A 79 9.03 -14.11 -5.27
N GLY A 80 8.27 -15.19 -5.48
CA GLY A 80 6.82 -15.20 -5.32
C GLY A 80 6.40 -14.82 -3.90
N PHE A 81 7.07 -15.40 -2.89
CA PHE A 81 6.82 -15.07 -1.49
C PHE A 81 7.10 -13.59 -1.16
N ALA A 82 8.20 -13.03 -1.70
CA ALA A 82 8.53 -11.61 -1.51
C ALA A 82 7.43 -10.69 -2.05
N ILE A 83 6.78 -11.05 -3.16
CA ILE A 83 5.69 -10.25 -3.74
C ILE A 83 4.41 -10.37 -2.96
N MET A 84 4.09 -11.56 -2.47
CA MET A 84 2.98 -11.76 -1.53
C MET A 84 3.13 -10.84 -0.32
N LEU A 85 4.32 -10.78 0.28
CA LEU A 85 4.63 -9.87 1.38
C LEU A 85 4.51 -8.39 0.98
N PHE A 86 5.07 -8.01 -0.16
CA PHE A 86 4.98 -6.64 -0.68
C PHE A 86 3.52 -6.19 -0.83
N LEU A 87 2.69 -7.00 -1.49
CA LEU A 87 1.28 -6.70 -1.70
C LEU A 87 0.51 -6.68 -0.38
N TYR A 88 0.83 -7.57 0.57
CA TYR A 88 0.20 -7.59 1.89
C TYR A 88 0.50 -6.32 2.69
N VAL A 89 1.77 -5.89 2.75
CA VAL A 89 2.18 -4.66 3.46
C VAL A 89 1.50 -3.45 2.83
N LEU A 90 1.48 -3.40 1.50
CA LEU A 90 0.87 -2.32 0.75
C LEU A 90 -0.64 -2.27 0.99
N PHE A 91 -1.31 -3.44 0.98
CA PHE A 91 -2.72 -3.57 1.34
C PHE A 91 -3.02 -3.11 2.77
N LYS A 92 -2.22 -3.55 3.75
CA LYS A 92 -2.37 -3.20 5.17
C LYS A 92 -2.19 -1.70 5.41
N TYR A 93 -1.31 -1.05 4.65
CA TYR A 93 -1.08 0.38 4.74
C TYR A 93 -2.23 1.23 4.17
N TYR A 94 -2.87 0.76 3.09
CA TYR A 94 -3.88 1.52 2.36
C TYR A 94 -5.34 1.17 2.73
N SER A 95 -5.58 0.15 3.55
CA SER A 95 -6.93 -0.26 3.94
C SER A 95 -7.41 0.48 5.19
N PRO A 96 -8.48 1.28 5.13
CA PRO A 96 -9.10 1.86 6.32
C PRO A 96 -9.77 0.76 7.17
N PRO A 97 -9.77 0.89 8.51
CA PRO A 97 -10.14 -0.18 9.43
C PRO A 97 -11.65 -0.53 9.50
N ASP A 98 -12.55 0.20 8.85
CA ASP A 98 -13.98 0.22 9.22
C ASP A 98 -14.99 -0.43 8.26
N ASP A 99 -14.60 -1.20 7.23
CA ASP A 99 -15.58 -1.89 6.35
C ASP A 99 -15.19 -3.34 6.00
N SER A 100 -15.92 -4.31 6.57
CA SER A 100 -15.71 -5.75 6.35
C SER A 100 -15.98 -6.20 4.89
N THR A 101 -16.91 -5.55 4.20
CA THR A 101 -17.22 -5.79 2.79
C THR A 101 -16.11 -5.27 1.87
N ASN A 102 -15.54 -4.10 2.20
CA ASN A 102 -14.39 -3.55 1.49
C ASN A 102 -13.14 -4.41 1.72
N MET A 103 -12.93 -4.96 2.92
CA MET A 103 -11.81 -5.88 3.19
C MET A 103 -11.83 -7.11 2.28
N LYS A 104 -12.99 -7.78 2.08
CA LYS A 104 -13.11 -8.93 1.17
C LYS A 104 -12.79 -8.56 -0.27
N LYS A 105 -13.33 -7.43 -0.75
CA LYS A 105 -13.14 -6.96 -2.13
C LYS A 105 -11.67 -6.61 -2.41
N ILE A 106 -10.97 -6.03 -1.44
CA ILE A 106 -9.57 -5.68 -1.61
C ILE A 106 -8.66 -6.92 -1.47
N GLY A 107 -8.97 -7.87 -0.59
CA GLY A 107 -8.26 -9.15 -0.52
C GLY A 107 -8.29 -9.90 -1.86
N TYR A 108 -9.45 -9.93 -2.53
CA TYR A 108 -9.56 -10.47 -3.89
C TYR A 108 -8.69 -9.71 -4.90
N LYS A 109 -8.68 -8.37 -4.86
CA LYS A 109 -7.80 -7.56 -5.72
C LYS A 109 -6.32 -7.87 -5.51
N VAL A 110 -5.90 -8.08 -4.27
CA VAL A 110 -4.50 -8.42 -3.94
C VAL A 110 -4.10 -9.75 -4.55
N ILE A 111 -4.95 -10.77 -4.41
CA ILE A 111 -4.72 -12.09 -5.02
C ILE A 111 -4.67 -11.97 -6.55
N LEU A 112 -5.57 -11.19 -7.14
CA LEU A 112 -5.58 -10.95 -8.58
C LEU A 112 -4.28 -10.27 -9.06
N TYR A 113 -3.81 -9.24 -8.35
CA TYR A 113 -2.55 -8.58 -8.67
C TYR A 113 -1.36 -9.54 -8.55
N TYR A 114 -1.32 -10.35 -7.50
CA TYR A 114 -0.28 -11.37 -7.34
C TYR A 114 -0.24 -12.33 -8.53
N LEU A 115 -1.38 -12.89 -8.93
CA LEU A 115 -1.45 -13.82 -10.07
C LEU A 115 -0.97 -13.16 -11.37
N ILE A 116 -1.39 -11.92 -11.64
CA ILE A 116 -0.96 -11.18 -12.84
C ILE A 116 0.56 -10.97 -12.80
N ILE A 117 1.11 -10.53 -11.67
CA ILE A 117 2.54 -10.25 -11.52
C ILE A 117 3.37 -11.52 -11.73
N VAL A 118 2.98 -12.65 -11.14
CA VAL A 118 3.71 -13.91 -11.28
C VAL A 118 3.64 -14.43 -12.71
N VAL A 119 2.44 -14.47 -13.33
CA VAL A 119 2.29 -14.97 -14.71
C VAL A 119 3.10 -14.12 -15.68
N VAL A 120 2.96 -12.79 -15.63
CA VAL A 120 3.70 -11.89 -16.52
C VAL A 120 5.21 -11.97 -16.24
N GLY A 121 5.60 -12.03 -14.97
CA GLY A 121 6.99 -12.16 -14.56
C GLY A 121 7.64 -13.44 -15.08
N VAL A 122 6.97 -14.58 -14.99
CA VAL A 122 7.45 -15.87 -15.54
C VAL A 122 7.59 -15.80 -17.06
N VAL A 123 6.61 -15.23 -17.76
CA VAL A 123 6.69 -15.04 -19.22
C VAL A 123 7.90 -14.18 -19.60
N ILE A 124 8.18 -13.10 -18.85
CA ILE A 124 9.36 -12.26 -19.06
C ILE A 124 10.65 -13.06 -18.84
N LEU A 125 10.77 -13.77 -17.71
CA LEU A 125 11.98 -14.56 -17.41
C LEU A 125 12.28 -15.60 -18.50
N LEU A 126 11.24 -16.29 -18.98
CA LEU A 126 11.34 -17.26 -20.08
C LEU A 126 11.74 -16.58 -21.40
N THR A 127 11.14 -15.43 -21.74
CA THR A 127 11.42 -14.72 -22.99
C THR A 127 12.87 -14.23 -23.06
N PHE A 128 13.44 -13.83 -21.92
CA PHE A 128 14.81 -13.34 -21.83
C PHE A 128 15.85 -14.44 -21.56
N HIS A 129 15.46 -15.72 -21.51
CA HIS A 129 16.34 -16.83 -21.13
C HIS A 129 17.10 -16.59 -19.81
N ILE A 130 16.44 -15.92 -18.86
CA ILE A 130 16.98 -15.67 -17.52
C ILE A 130 16.72 -16.90 -16.61
N TYR A 131 16.08 -17.95 -17.13
CA TYR A 131 15.80 -19.23 -16.48
C TYR A 131 16.04 -20.38 -17.47
#